data_AF-A0A3D2J6C6-F1
#
_entry.id   AF-A0A3D2J6C6-F1
#
_cell.length_a   1.000
_cell.length_b   1.000
_cell.length_c   1.000
_cell.angle_alpha   90.00
_cell.angle_beta   90.00
_cell.angle_gamma   90.00
#
_symmetry.space_group_name_H-M   'P 1'
#
loop_
_entity.id
_entity.type
_entity.pdbx_description
1 polymer ?
#
loop_
_entity_poly.entity_id
_entity_poly.type
_entity_poly.pdbx_seq_one_letter_code
_entity_poly.pdbx_strand_id
1 'polypeptide(L)'
;MTTPNSTYPTAYEQVNTILNLLFTRVQTLLGDQLIGFYLYGSLSLGDFDPASSDVDFLVVTEGELSNTTFEALRDMHESIAESGLMYAKRLEGSYIPHDALRRYDPKNALHPTIGTDWSFTIG
;
A
#
# COMPACT_ATOMS: atom_id res chain seq x y z
N MET A 1 -8.73 -31.77 -4.49
CA MET A 1 -9.29 -30.39 -4.53
C MET A 1 -8.29 -29.54 -5.27
N THR A 2 -8.60 -29.16 -6.51
CA THR A 2 -7.75 -28.32 -7.35
C THR A 2 -7.93 -26.88 -6.91
N THR A 3 -6.89 -26.27 -6.33
CA THR A 3 -6.82 -24.81 -6.14
C THR A 3 -6.98 -24.14 -7.51
N PRO A 4 -7.99 -23.26 -7.70
CA PRO A 4 -8.02 -22.45 -8.90
C PRO A 4 -6.76 -21.58 -8.92
N ASN A 5 -6.11 -21.47 -10.08
CA ASN A 5 -5.16 -20.39 -10.34
C ASN A 5 -5.91 -19.07 -10.12
N SER A 6 -5.74 -18.43 -8.96
CA SER A 6 -6.34 -17.12 -8.72
C SER A 6 -5.55 -16.09 -9.52
N THR A 7 -6.16 -15.52 -10.54
CA THR A 7 -5.62 -14.36 -11.28
C THR A 7 -5.53 -13.09 -10.40
N TYR A 8 -6.00 -13.16 -9.15
CA TYR A 8 -6.12 -12.03 -8.22
C TYR A 8 -5.36 -12.28 -6.91
N PRO A 9 -4.87 -11.21 -6.26
CA PRO A 9 -4.05 -11.33 -5.05
C PRO A 9 -4.83 -11.79 -3.80
N THR A 10 -6.16 -11.63 -3.78
CA THR A 10 -7.02 -12.03 -2.65
C THR A 10 -8.31 -12.70 -3.13
N ALA A 11 -9.02 -13.37 -2.22
CA ALA A 11 -10.35 -13.93 -2.48
C ALA A 11 -11.48 -12.87 -2.47
N TYR A 12 -11.19 -11.63 -2.09
CA TYR A 12 -12.18 -10.57 -1.90
C TYR A 12 -12.18 -9.62 -3.09
N GLU A 13 -13.26 -9.65 -3.89
CA GLU A 13 -13.36 -8.87 -5.14
C GLU A 13 -13.15 -7.36 -4.91
N GLN A 14 -13.82 -6.80 -3.91
CA GLN A 14 -13.73 -5.37 -3.59
C GLN A 14 -12.32 -4.95 -3.10
N VAL A 15 -11.62 -5.84 -2.39
CA VAL A 15 -10.21 -5.61 -2.02
C VAL A 15 -9.35 -5.61 -3.27
N ASN A 16 -9.56 -6.55 -4.19
CA ASN A 16 -8.83 -6.60 -5.46
C ASN A 16 -9.09 -5.34 -6.32
N THR A 17 -10.29 -4.78 -6.29
CA THR A 17 -10.60 -3.50 -6.97
C THR A 17 -9.75 -2.35 -6.45
N ILE A 18 -9.71 -2.15 -5.13
CA ILE A 18 -8.94 -1.04 -4.55
C ILE A 18 -7.43 -1.27 -4.71
N LEU A 19 -6.96 -2.52 -4.57
CA LEU A 19 -5.55 -2.88 -4.75
C LEU A 19 -5.09 -2.63 -6.19
N ASN A 20 -5.89 -2.98 -7.19
CA ASN A 20 -5.54 -2.74 -8.58
C ASN A 20 -5.46 -1.25 -8.91
N LEU A 21 -6.38 -0.44 -8.36
CA LEU A 21 -6.34 1.01 -8.50
C LEU A 21 -5.08 1.59 -7.85
N LEU A 22 -4.83 1.26 -6.58
CA LEU A 22 -3.67 1.73 -5.83
C LEU A 22 -2.36 1.32 -6.52
N PHE A 23 -2.20 0.03 -6.83
CA PHE A 23 -1.00 -0.51 -7.47
C PHE A 23 -0.72 0.18 -8.80
N THR A 24 -1.73 0.33 -9.67
CA THR A 24 -1.55 0.99 -10.98
C THR A 24 -1.09 2.43 -10.84
N ARG A 25 -1.65 3.18 -9.88
CA ARG A 25 -1.26 4.58 -9.63
C ARG A 25 0.13 4.68 -9.02
N VAL A 26 0.47 3.82 -8.05
CA VAL A 26 1.81 3.74 -7.46
C VAL A 26 2.85 3.38 -8.52
N GLN A 27 2.58 2.38 -9.35
CA GLN A 27 3.47 1.99 -10.44
C GLN A 27 3.69 3.13 -11.44
N THR A 28 2.64 3.90 -11.75
CA THR A 28 2.74 5.07 -12.63
C THR A 28 3.59 6.18 -12.04
N LEU A 29 3.45 6.45 -10.73
CA LEU A 29 4.17 7.53 -10.04
C LEU A 29 5.64 7.19 -9.75
N LEU A 30 5.91 5.93 -9.43
CA LEU A 30 7.26 5.49 -9.02
C LEU A 30 8.09 4.95 -10.19
N GLY A 31 7.47 4.39 -11.22
CA GLY A 31 8.18 3.77 -12.34
C GLY A 31 9.22 2.76 -11.86
N ASP A 32 10.46 2.91 -12.31
CA ASP A 32 11.59 2.05 -11.94
C ASP A 32 11.98 2.16 -10.45
N GLN A 33 11.49 3.19 -9.73
CA GLN A 33 11.68 3.29 -8.28
C GLN A 33 10.83 2.28 -7.50
N LEU A 34 9.80 1.68 -8.11
CA LEU A 34 9.01 0.62 -7.49
C LEU A 34 9.73 -0.73 -7.56
N ILE A 35 10.24 -1.20 -6.42
CA ILE A 35 10.89 -2.52 -6.31
C ILE A 35 9.85 -3.61 -6.05
N GLY A 36 8.85 -3.32 -5.21
CA GLY A 36 7.84 -4.30 -4.85
C GLY A 36 6.62 -3.70 -4.17
N PHE A 37 5.50 -4.42 -4.29
CA PHE A 37 4.25 -4.11 -3.62
C PHE A 37 3.77 -5.39 -2.94
N TYR A 38 3.72 -5.38 -1.61
CA TYR A 38 3.42 -6.55 -0.79
C TYR A 38 2.16 -6.31 0.02
N LEU A 39 1.36 -7.36 0.19
CA LEU A 39 0.28 -7.38 1.17
C LEU A 39 0.80 -8.03 2.45
N TYR A 40 0.32 -7.56 3.60
CA TYR A 40 0.60 -8.18 4.89
C TYR A 40 -0.67 -8.18 5.74
N GLY A 41 -0.50 -8.39 7.05
CA GLY A 41 -1.58 -8.31 8.01
C GLY A 41 -2.65 -9.37 7.74
N SER A 42 -3.90 -8.98 7.92
CA SER A 42 -4.99 -9.97 7.99
C SER A 42 -5.29 -10.68 6.66
N LEU A 43 -4.97 -10.03 5.54
CA LEU A 43 -5.06 -10.63 4.21
C LEU A 43 -4.08 -11.79 4.03
N SER A 44 -2.87 -11.68 4.59
CA SER A 44 -1.83 -12.72 4.48
C SER A 44 -1.98 -13.83 5.51
N LEU A 45 -2.59 -13.54 6.67
CA LEU A 45 -2.83 -14.50 7.74
C LEU A 45 -4.13 -15.30 7.56
N GLY A 46 -5.01 -14.87 6.65
CA GLY A 46 -6.28 -15.54 6.35
C GLY A 46 -7.38 -15.25 7.37
N ASP A 47 -7.24 -14.18 8.15
CA ASP A 47 -8.19 -13.71 9.17
C ASP A 47 -8.82 -12.35 8.81
N PHE A 48 -8.76 -11.95 7.53
CA PHE A 48 -9.41 -10.74 7.04
C PHE A 48 -10.93 -10.77 7.24
N ASP A 49 -11.44 -9.79 8.00
CA ASP A 49 -12.85 -9.53 8.22
C ASP A 49 -13.30 -8.34 7.34
N PRO A 50 -14.15 -8.58 6.32
CA PRO A 50 -14.70 -7.54 5.46
C PRO A 50 -15.37 -6.38 6.22
N ALA A 51 -15.88 -6.62 7.44
CA ALA A 51 -16.54 -5.60 8.25
C ALA A 51 -15.55 -4.70 9.02
N SER A 52 -14.36 -5.20 9.39
CA SER A 52 -13.48 -4.49 10.34
C SER A 52 -11.99 -4.39 9.96
N SER A 53 -11.44 -5.31 9.17
CA SER A 53 -10.02 -5.31 8.75
C SER A 53 -9.63 -4.21 7.75
N ASP A 54 -8.48 -3.58 7.95
CA ASP A 54 -7.86 -2.73 6.94
C ASP A 54 -7.16 -3.55 5.85
N VAL A 55 -6.84 -2.88 4.74
CA VAL A 55 -6.10 -3.43 3.61
C VAL A 55 -4.65 -2.99 3.77
N ASP A 56 -3.87 -3.86 4.42
CA ASP A 56 -2.47 -3.63 4.76
C ASP A 56 -1.53 -3.86 3.56
N PHE A 57 -0.70 -2.87 3.24
CA PHE A 57 0.26 -2.95 2.15
C PHE A 57 1.63 -2.31 2.44
N LEU A 58 2.68 -2.83 1.81
CA LEU A 58 4.03 -2.29 1.86
C LEU A 58 4.51 -2.03 0.44
N VAL A 59 4.93 -0.80 0.16
CA VAL A 59 5.63 -0.43 -1.06
C VAL A 59 7.12 -0.35 -0.76
N VAL A 60 7.92 -1.11 -1.51
CA VAL A 60 9.37 -1.09 -1.42
C VAL A 60 9.92 -0.23 -2.54
N THR A 61 10.75 0.76 -2.19
CA THR A 61 11.31 1.72 -3.14
C THR A 61 12.81 1.57 -3.34
N GLU A 62 13.29 1.95 -4.51
CA GLU A 62 14.71 2.22 -4.75
C GLU A 62 15.06 3.59 -4.14
N GLY A 63 15.65 3.57 -2.95
CA GLY A 63 16.00 4.78 -2.21
C GLY A 63 14.81 5.58 -1.69
N GLU A 64 15.13 6.75 -1.14
CA GLU A 64 14.15 7.69 -0.57
C GLU A 64 13.31 8.37 -1.65
N LEU A 65 12.07 8.72 -1.30
CA LEU A 65 11.20 9.48 -2.18
C LEU A 65 11.62 10.95 -2.21
N SER A 66 11.56 11.56 -3.39
CA SER A 66 11.67 13.02 -3.50
C SER A 66 10.44 13.69 -2.90
N ASN A 67 10.56 14.95 -2.46
CA ASN A 67 9.39 15.73 -2.02
C ASN A 67 8.30 15.79 -3.09
N THR A 68 8.65 15.96 -4.36
CA THR A 68 7.67 15.98 -5.46
C THR A 68 6.91 14.65 -5.57
N THR A 69 7.61 13.53 -5.45
CA THR A 69 7.00 12.19 -5.47
C THR A 69 6.11 11.97 -4.25
N PHE A 70 6.57 12.40 -3.07
CA PHE A 70 5.80 12.35 -1.83
C PHE A 70 4.47 13.11 -1.97
N GLU A 71 4.50 14.35 -2.47
CA GLU A 71 3.28 15.14 -2.65
C GLU A 71 2.35 14.53 -3.71
N ALA A 72 2.90 13.99 -4.80
CA ALA A 72 2.09 13.28 -5.80
C ALA A 72 1.41 12.02 -5.22
N LEU A 73 2.08 11.30 -4.32
CA LEU A 73 1.49 10.16 -3.62
C LEU A 73 0.42 10.60 -2.62
N ARG A 74 0.62 11.73 -1.92
CA ARG A 74 -0.41 12.31 -1.04
C ARG A 74 -1.67 12.62 -1.82
N ASP A 75 -1.56 13.41 -2.89
CA ASP A 75 -2.70 13.81 -3.72
C ASP A 75 -3.39 12.59 -4.34
N MET A 76 -2.61 11.56 -4.68
CA MET A 76 -3.11 10.29 -5.18
C MET A 76 -3.94 9.53 -4.13
N HIS A 77 -3.47 9.44 -2.89
CA HIS A 77 -4.18 8.81 -1.78
C HIS A 77 -5.45 9.59 -1.40
N GLU A 78 -5.41 10.92 -1.38
CA GLU A 78 -6.59 11.76 -1.18
C GLU A 78 -7.64 11.48 -2.27
N SER A 79 -7.23 11.45 -3.54
CA SER A 79 -8.12 11.09 -4.65
C SER A 79 -8.71 9.68 -4.53
N ILE A 80 -7.94 8.71 -4.02
CA ILE A 80 -8.47 7.36 -3.75
C ILE A 80 -9.51 7.42 -2.64
N ALA A 81 -9.23 8.10 -1.53
CA ALA A 81 -10.14 8.22 -0.39
C ALA A 81 -11.48 8.86 -0.78
N GLU A 82 -11.49 9.74 -1.79
CA GLU A 82 -12.69 10.38 -2.35
C GLU A 82 -13.42 9.56 -3.43
N SER A 83 -12.85 8.44 -3.89
CA SER A 83 -13.40 7.64 -5.00
C SER A 83 -14.76 6.97 -4.71
N GLY A 84 -15.15 6.88 -3.44
CA GLY A 84 -16.34 6.14 -3.01
C GLY A 84 -16.22 4.61 -3.10
N LEU A 85 -15.05 4.09 -3.45
CA LEU A 85 -14.79 2.65 -3.49
C LEU A 85 -14.79 2.05 -2.07
N MET A 86 -15.24 0.80 -1.99
CA MET A 86 -15.12 0.03 -0.76
C MET A 86 -13.63 -0.14 -0.42
N TYR A 87 -13.29 0.03 0.86
CA TYR A 87 -11.92 0.04 1.40
C TYR A 87 -11.02 1.23 1.02
N ALA A 88 -11.51 2.23 0.28
CA ALA A 88 -10.70 3.41 -0.04
C ALA A 88 -10.20 4.17 1.20
N LYS A 89 -11.02 4.20 2.26
CA LYS A 89 -10.69 4.73 3.59
C LYS A 89 -10.44 3.60 4.58
N ARG A 90 -9.72 2.56 4.13
CA ARG A 90 -9.26 1.38 4.89
C ARG A 90 -7.91 0.91 4.36
N LEU A 91 -7.16 1.80 3.71
CA LEU A 91 -5.83 1.52 3.19
C LEU A 91 -4.80 1.90 4.26
N GLU A 92 -4.05 0.92 4.73
CA GLU A 92 -2.97 1.13 5.70
C GLU A 92 -1.66 0.62 5.10
N GLY A 93 -0.63 1.46 5.10
CA GLY A 93 0.62 1.04 4.48
C GLY A 93 1.73 2.07 4.46
N SER A 94 2.92 1.60 4.14
CA SER A 94 4.15 2.41 4.17
C SER A 94 4.97 2.25 2.89
N TYR A 95 5.80 3.25 2.60
CA TYR A 95 6.72 3.30 1.46
C TYR A 95 8.15 3.31 2.01
N ILE A 96 8.87 2.20 1.91
CA ILE A 96 10.15 2.02 2.60
C ILE A 96 11.26 1.68 1.59
N PRO A 97 12.40 2.40 1.62
CA PRO A 97 13.56 2.03 0.81
C PRO A 97 14.04 0.60 1.12
N HIS A 98 14.39 -0.17 0.08
CA HIS A 98 14.82 -1.57 0.28
C HIS A 98 16.03 -1.70 1.23
N ASP A 99 16.93 -0.72 1.23
CA ASP A 99 18.09 -0.71 2.12
C ASP A 99 17.69 -0.52 3.60
N ALA A 100 16.66 0.28 3.88
CA ALA A 100 16.12 0.48 5.22
C ALA A 100 15.44 -0.80 5.75
N LEU A 101 14.77 -1.57 4.87
CA LEU A 101 14.22 -2.89 5.22
C LEU A 101 15.32 -3.92 5.51
N ARG A 102 16.40 -3.90 4.72
CA ARG A 102 17.52 -4.83 4.87
C ARG A 102 18.27 -4.63 6.19
N ARG A 103 18.40 -3.39 6.65
CA ARG A 103 19.10 -3.06 7.89
C ARG A 103 18.41 -1.92 8.61
N TYR A 104 17.64 -2.28 9.64
CA TYR A 104 17.00 -1.32 10.52
C TYR A 104 18.02 -0.36 11.14
N ASP A 105 17.75 0.94 10.99
CA ASP A 105 18.44 2.03 11.68
C ASP A 105 17.41 2.90 12.40
N PRO A 106 17.39 2.95 13.74
CA PRO A 106 16.43 3.78 14.47
C PRO A 106 16.58 5.28 14.18
N LYS A 107 17.69 5.74 13.59
CA LYS A 107 17.87 7.14 13.17
C LYS A 107 17.24 7.43 11.80
N ASN A 108 16.91 6.40 11.03
CA ASN A 108 16.25 6.50 9.73
C ASN A 108 15.08 5.52 9.63
N ALA A 109 14.19 5.56 10.64
CA ALA A 109 13.05 4.65 10.77
C ALA A 109 11.69 5.31 10.49
N LEU A 110 11.70 6.57 10.01
CA LEU A 110 10.49 7.30 9.66
C LEU A 110 10.33 7.28 8.16
N HIS A 111 9.17 6.80 7.71
CA HIS A 111 8.92 6.61 6.29
C HIS A 111 7.52 7.12 5.90
N PRO A 112 7.30 7.46 4.62
CA PRO A 112 5.97 7.83 4.16
C PRO A 112 4.96 6.72 4.45
N THR A 113 3.83 7.10 5.05
CA THR A 113 2.81 6.17 5.53
C THR A 113 1.40 6.75 5.38
N ILE A 114 0.42 5.86 5.19
CA ILE A 114 -1.01 6.12 5.31
C ILE A 114 -1.57 5.19 6.39
N GLY A 115 -2.37 5.75 7.30
CA GLY A 115 -2.99 4.99 8.38
C GLY A 115 -4.47 5.33 8.52
N THR A 116 -5.03 5.06 9.70
CA THR A 116 -6.47 5.13 9.98
C THR A 116 -7.13 6.51 9.85
N ASP A 117 -6.33 7.59 9.78
CA ASP A 117 -6.82 8.94 9.53
C ASP A 117 -6.86 9.28 8.02
N TRP A 118 -6.38 8.35 7.19
CA TRP A 118 -6.27 8.42 5.73
C TRP A 118 -5.42 9.60 5.26
N SER A 119 -4.56 10.12 6.13
CA SER A 119 -3.58 11.14 5.81
C SER A 119 -2.27 10.48 5.38
N PHE A 120 -1.67 10.98 4.30
CA PHE A 120 -0.35 10.52 3.87
C PHE A 120 0.72 11.42 4.49
N THR A 121 1.49 10.87 5.44
CA THR A 121 2.44 11.61 6.28
C THR A 121 3.75 10.85 6.44
N ILE A 122 4.71 11.41 7.18
CA ILE A 122 5.92 10.71 7.61
C ILE A 122 5.66 10.18 9.03
N GLY A 123 5.83 8.87 9.23
CA GLY A 123 5.55 8.20 10.50
C GLY A 123 6.45 7.00 10.77
#